data_AF-A0A1G2ENW2-F1
#
_entry.id   AF-A0A1G2ENW2-F1
#
_cell.length_a   1.000
_cell.length_b   1.000
_cell.length_c   1.000
_cell.angle_alpha   90.00
_cell.angle_beta   90.00
_cell.angle_gamma   90.00
#
_symmetry.space_group_name_H-M   'P 1'
#
loop_
_entity.id
_entity.type
_entity.pdbx_description
1 polymer ?
#
loop_
_entity_poly.entity_id
_entity_poly.type
_entity_poly.pdbx_seq_one_letter_code
_entity_poly.pdbx_strand_id
1 'polypeptide(L)' 'MAINLSPQMAKIILRLNLFARLKVMCRGYSEDLENFTELVWQDDKNLDFQDQETYPQFQLWYV' A
#
# COMPACT_ATOMS: atom_id res chain seq x y z
N MET A 1 -4.88 -4.04 12.98
CA MET A 1 -5.31 -2.62 13.13
C MET A 1 -5.02 -1.92 11.81
N ALA A 2 -5.99 -1.19 11.25
CA ALA A 2 -5.85 -0.50 9.96
C ALA A 2 -5.67 1.01 10.17
N ILE A 3 -4.58 1.57 9.63
CA ILE A 3 -4.28 3.01 9.70
C ILE A 3 -4.28 3.54 8.27
N ASN A 4 -5.11 4.53 7.95
CA ASN A 4 -5.08 5.16 6.63
C ASN A 4 -3.74 5.90 6.45
N LEU A 5 -3.10 5.69 5.30
CA LEU A 5 -1.81 6.31 4.97
C LEU A 5 -1.97 7.28 3.81
N SER A 6 -1.19 8.35 3.85
CA SER A 6 -0.95 9.15 2.65
C SER A 6 -0.05 8.36 1.68
N PRO A 7 -0.14 8.59 0.36
CA PRO A 7 0.61 7.78 -0.58
C PRO A 7 2.14 7.91 -0.45
N GLN A 8 2.61 9.09 -0.05
CA GLN A 8 4.02 9.31 0.27
C GLN A 8 4.46 8.49 1.49
N MET A 9 3.63 8.45 2.55
CA MET A 9 3.90 7.60 3.72
C MET A 9 3.82 6.12 3.37
N ALA A 10 2.87 5.70 2.53
CA ALA A 10 2.77 4.33 2.06
C ALA A 10 4.06 3.89 1.34
N LYS A 11 4.57 4.71 0.42
CA LYS A 11 5.83 4.44 -0.28
C LYS A 11 7.04 4.41 0.67
N ILE A 12 7.09 5.32 1.64
CA ILE A 12 8.16 5.36 2.65
C ILE A 12 8.11 4.11 3.53
N ILE A 13 6.94 3.73 4.06
CA ILE A 13 6.76 2.57 4.92
C ILE A 13 7.02 1.28 4.16
N LEU A 14 6.55 1.18 2.91
CA LEU A 14 6.82 0.04 2.03
C LEU A 14 8.32 -0.10 1.75
N ARG A 15 9.02 1.02 1.48
CA ARG A 15 10.48 1.03 1.29
C ARG A 15 11.23 0.67 2.57
N LEU A 16 10.76 1.20 3.69
CA LEU A 16 11.31 0.97 5.03
C LEU A 16 10.71 -0.27 5.67
N ASN A 17 10.18 -1.24 4.91
CA ASN A 17 9.56 -2.46 5.43
C ASN A 17 10.59 -3.35 6.16
N LEU A 18 11.03 -2.85 7.31
CA LEU A 18 11.99 -3.39 8.27
C LEU A 18 11.26 -4.30 9.26
N PHE A 19 9.94 -4.18 9.35
CA PHE A 19 9.11 -4.94 10.27
C PHE A 19 8.16 -5.82 9.47
N ALA A 20 8.42 -7.13 9.45
CA ALA A 20 7.56 -8.14 8.81
C ALA A 20 6.11 -8.19 9.34
N ARG A 21 5.78 -7.37 10.35
CA ARG A 21 4.46 -7.22 10.95
C ARG A 21 3.65 -6.05 10.37
N LEU A 22 4.24 -5.22 9.52
CA LEU A 22 3.58 -4.09 8.88
C LEU A 22 3.34 -4.42 7.41
N LYS A 23 2.07 -4.52 7.03
CA LYS A 23 1.65 -4.72 5.64
C LYS A 23 1.02 -3.44 5.11
N VAL A 24 1.51 -2.95 3.97
CA VAL A 24 0.88 -1.84 3.26
C VAL A 24 -0.14 -2.44 2.32
N MET A 25 -1.40 -2.05 2.47
CA MET A 25 -2.49 -2.47 1.62
C MET A 25 -2.94 -1.31 0.73
N CYS A 26 -3.33 -1.60 -0.50
CA CYS A 26 -3.89 -0.64 -1.44
C CYS A 26 -5.26 -1.12 -1.95
N ARG A 27 -6.23 -0.21 -2.00
CA ARG A 27 -7.56 -0.47 -2.54
C ARG A 27 -7.59 -0.12 -4.01
N GLY A 28 -8.27 -0.92 -4.82
CA GLY A 28 -8.38 -0.66 -6.26
C GLY A 28 -7.18 -1.14 -7.07
N TYR A 29 -6.26 -1.88 -6.42
CA TYR A 29 -5.09 -2.44 -7.06
C TYR A 29 -5.32 -3.91 -7.44
N SER A 30 -5.04 -4.25 -8.71
CA SER A 30 -5.34 -5.54 -9.36
C SER A 30 -6.80 -5.69 -9.81
N GLU A 31 -7.20 -6.90 -10.23
CA GLU A 31 -8.57 -7.25 -10.70
C GLU A 31 -9.65 -7.08 -9.60
N ASP A 32 -9.23 -6.87 -8.36
CA ASP A 32 -10.06 -6.70 -7.17
C ASP A 32 -10.21 -5.22 -6.81
N LEU A 33 -11.11 -4.53 -7.51
CA LEU A 33 -11.39 -3.11 -7.29
C LEU A 33 -12.03 -2.80 -5.92
N GLU A 34 -12.66 -3.81 -5.30
CA GLU A 34 -13.36 -3.65 -4.02
C GLU A 34 -12.48 -3.97 -2.80
N ASN A 35 -11.46 -4.82 -2.98
CA ASN A 35 -10.64 -5.33 -1.89
C ASN A 35 -9.32 -4.57 -1.72
N PHE A 36 -8.71 -4.75 -0.54
CA PHE A 36 -7.40 -4.22 -0.19
C PHE A 36 -6.34 -5.28 -0.50
N THR A 37 -5.45 -4.99 -1.45
CA THR A 37 -4.37 -5.86 -1.89
C THR A 37 -3.07 -5.48 -1.19
N GLU A 38 -2.30 -6.47 -0.74
CA GLU A 38 -1.00 -6.25 -0.13
C GLU A 38 0.02 -5.77 -1.18
N LEU A 39 0.68 -4.65 -0.88
CA LEU A 39 1.81 -4.16 -1.65
C LEU A 39 3.10 -4.71 -1.05
N VAL A 40 4.00 -5.15 -1.93
CA VAL A 40 5.31 -5.68 -1.60
C VAL A 40 6.37 -4.84 -2.28
N TRP A 41 7.32 -4.29 -1.53
CA TRP A 41 8.34 -3.41 -2.10
C TRP A 41 9.11 -4.01 -3.29
N GLN A 42 9.35 -5.32 -3.29
CA GLN A 42 10.10 -5.96 -4.38
C GLN A 42 9.38 -5.87 -5.73
N ASP A 43 8.06 -6.10 -5.73
CA ASP A 43 7.22 -6.07 -6.92
C ASP A 43 6.69 -4.64 -7.23
N ASP A 44 6.30 -3.90 -6.19
CA ASP A 44 5.48 -2.69 -6.31
C ASP A 44 6.26 -1.37 -6.19
N LYS A 45 7.60 -1.40 -6.06
CA LYS A 45 8.43 -0.18 -5.94
C LYS A 45 8.26 0.81 -7.09
N ASN A 46 7.87 0.31 -8.27
CA ASN A 46 7.74 1.09 -9.50
C ASN A 46 6.33 1.68 -9.70
N LEU A 47 5.37 1.36 -8.82
CA LEU A 47 4.03 1.93 -8.91
C LEU A 47 4.06 3.44 -8.64
N ASP A 48 3.15 4.15 -9.29
CA ASP A 48 2.95 5.58 -9.05
C ASP A 48 1.93 5.79 -7.93
N PHE A 49 2.42 5.83 -6.70
CA PHE A 49 1.60 6.07 -5.51
C PHE A 49 0.87 7.42 -5.56
N GLN A 50 1.31 8.39 -6.37
CA GLN A 50 0.62 9.68 -6.46
C GLN A 50 -0.61 9.63 -7.37
N ASP A 51 -0.76 8.56 -8.16
CA ASP A 51 -1.90 8.36 -9.03
C ASP A 51 -3.15 7.97 -8.21
N GLN A 52 -3.94 8.98 -7.85
CA GLN A 52 -5.16 8.80 -7.06
C GLN A 52 -6.30 8.15 -7.86
N GLU A 53 -6.17 8.09 -9.20
CA GLU A 53 -7.15 7.47 -10.08
C GLU A 53 -7.03 5.93 -10.01
N THR A 54 -5.82 5.41 -10.10
CA THR A 54 -5.53 3.96 -10.00
C THR A 54 -5.39 3.50 -8.54
N TYR A 55 -4.86 4.34 -7.65
CA TYR A 55 -4.61 4.00 -6.24
C TYR A 55 -5.34 4.95 -5.28
N PRO A 56 -6.67 4.84 -5.18
CA PRO A 56 -7.49 5.79 -4.42
C PRO A 56 -7.24 5.75 -2.90
N GLN A 57 -6.78 4.62 -2.35
CA GLN A 57 -6.65 4.47 -0.90
C GLN A 57 -5.53 3.52 -0.48
N PHE A 58 -4.73 3.96 0.50
CA PHE A 58 -3.69 3.16 1.14
C PHE A 58 -3.97 2.96 2.63
N GLN A 59 -3.69 1.76 3.13
CA GLN A 59 -3.82 1.41 4.54
C GLN A 59 -2.59 0.66 5.04
N LEU A 60 -2.26 0.86 6.31
CA LEU A 60 -1.28 0.07 7.03
C LEU A 60 -1.99 -0.94 7.91
N TRP A 61 -1.67 -2.21 7.73
CA TRP A 61 -2.20 -3.30 8.54
C TRP A 61 -1.08 -3.83 9.43
N TYR A 62 -1.32 -3.83 10.74
CA TYR A 62 -0.48 -4.54 11.70
C TYR A 62 -0.97 -5.98 11.86
N VAL A 63 -0.09 -6.95 11.63
CA VAL A 63 -0.31 -8.40 11.76
C VAL A 63 0.48 -8.97 12.93
#